data_AF-A0A7Y6XHZ4-F1
#
_entry.id   AF-A0A7Y6XHZ4-F1
#
_cell.length_a   1.000
_cell.length_b   1.000
_cell.length_c   1.000
_cell.angle_alpha   90.00
_cell.angle_beta   90.00
_cell.angle_gamma   90.00
#
_symmetry.space_group_name_H-M   'P 1'
#
loop_
_entity.id
_entity.type
_entity.pdbx_description
1 polymer ?
#
loop_
_entity_poly.entity_id
_entity_poly.type
_entity_poly.pdbx_seq_one_letter_code
_entity_poly.pdbx_strand_id
1 'polypeptide(L)'
;MPSSPNPRVTRPPADALPSRLEALLESLTDRHLADRLTHVHRAAAVAIDRLGHLSIAKYEPTTLESDGGADLALWETMAPAIGDTLVGVNQLVSAIHQQFPPPARAASTTDTGWAPPPASSDERLAQEVEVVLHATAELLSKRVSELGQQMRKPEVVSDRWTLMAKLQAFRADFRVRIGDLVYLTAAAFEDVRREDVVPGYVHQVGARSALRGAAADLRRSLQGRLERATKAEAPSRPALARQMAESVSAFITLPASVALRTPQKHHVLTFRAHLQEAAGQGELAADVLSSHVEPFLSFLEEAMDEVTRTWLIVHDRELWASCGAKLEQADMHLTLGSPGAARVLADAVDTAAALYGRSAPFDGFLRKARQEAAEGLDEANSLGLLERFRERLAALPFS
;
A
#
# COMPACT_ATOMS: atom_id res chain seq x y z
N MET A 1 -15.72 2.25 39.16
CA MET A 1 -16.60 2.38 37.97
C MET A 1 -16.10 1.41 36.91
N PRO A 2 -16.93 0.48 36.41
CA PRO A 2 -16.49 -0.47 35.41
C PRO A 2 -16.35 0.25 34.06
N SER A 3 -15.19 0.06 33.44
CA SER A 3 -14.82 0.58 32.13
C SER A 3 -15.75 0.04 31.05
N SER A 4 -16.41 0.94 30.33
CA SER A 4 -17.20 0.64 29.13
C SER A 4 -16.34 -0.13 28.10
N PRO A 5 -16.87 -1.20 27.48
CA PRO A 5 -16.16 -1.93 26.45
C PRO A 5 -16.02 -1.05 25.19
N ASN A 6 -14.80 -0.96 24.65
CA ASN A 6 -14.53 -0.37 23.35
C ASN A 6 -15.51 -0.93 22.30
N PRO A 7 -16.18 -0.10 21.48
CA PRO A 7 -17.00 -0.60 20.41
C PRO A 7 -16.11 -1.44 19.49
N ARG A 8 -16.41 -2.74 19.38
CA ARG A 8 -15.84 -3.59 18.34
C ARG A 8 -16.23 -2.95 17.01
N VAL A 9 -15.28 -2.35 16.33
CA VAL A 9 -15.46 -1.88 14.95
C VAL A 9 -15.92 -3.09 14.15
N THR A 10 -17.21 -3.14 13.83
CA THR A 10 -17.80 -4.21 13.03
C THR A 10 -17.20 -4.12 11.64
N ARG A 11 -16.43 -5.15 11.28
CA ARG A 11 -15.85 -5.26 9.94
C ARG A 11 -17.01 -5.28 8.93
N PRO A 12 -16.93 -4.49 7.84
CA PRO A 12 -17.88 -4.63 6.75
C PRO A 12 -17.86 -6.07 6.20
N PRO A 13 -19.00 -6.56 5.65
CA PRO A 13 -19.04 -7.89 5.05
C PRO A 13 -18.07 -7.98 3.88
N ALA A 14 -17.59 -9.20 3.57
CA ALA A 14 -16.52 -9.43 2.60
C ALA A 14 -16.91 -9.04 1.16
N ASP A 15 -18.20 -8.95 0.87
CA ASP A 15 -18.79 -8.54 -0.41
C ASP A 15 -19.26 -7.08 -0.42
N ALA A 16 -19.00 -6.31 0.64
CA ALA A 16 -19.37 -4.90 0.71
C ALA A 16 -18.70 -4.10 -0.41
N LEU A 17 -19.51 -3.31 -1.13
CA LEU A 17 -19.04 -2.38 -2.12
C LEU A 17 -18.82 -1.00 -1.49
N PRO A 18 -17.87 -0.20 -2.00
CA PRO A 18 -17.79 1.21 -1.64
C PRO A 18 -19.09 1.94 -1.97
N SER A 19 -19.53 2.87 -1.10
CA SER A 19 -20.81 3.58 -1.24
C SER A 19 -20.94 4.33 -2.57
N ARG A 20 -19.84 4.89 -3.09
CA ARG A 20 -19.83 5.56 -4.40
C ARG A 20 -20.06 4.58 -5.55
N LEU A 21 -19.51 3.36 -5.46
CA LEU A 21 -19.76 2.32 -6.45
C LEU A 21 -21.22 1.84 -6.39
N GLU A 22 -21.79 1.69 -5.19
CA GLU A 22 -23.21 1.34 -5.04
C GLU A 22 -24.11 2.42 -5.65
N ALA A 23 -23.88 3.69 -5.32
CA ALA A 23 -24.63 4.81 -5.88
C ALA A 23 -24.51 4.90 -7.42
N LEU A 24 -23.33 4.63 -7.97
CA LEU A 24 -23.12 4.57 -9.42
C LEU A 24 -23.97 3.47 -10.05
N LEU A 25 -23.91 2.25 -9.53
CA LEU A 25 -24.70 1.12 -10.03
C LEU A 25 -26.20 1.38 -9.92
N GLU A 26 -26.66 2.02 -8.84
CA GLU A 26 -28.05 2.40 -8.65
C GLU A 26 -28.54 3.43 -9.67
N SER A 27 -27.64 4.31 -10.12
CA SER A 27 -27.94 5.39 -11.07
C SER A 27 -28.01 4.94 -12.55
N LEU A 28 -27.58 3.73 -12.87
CA LEU A 28 -27.59 3.22 -14.24
C LEU A 28 -29.00 3.04 -14.79
N THR A 29 -29.23 3.52 -16.01
CA THR A 29 -30.51 3.41 -16.73
C THR A 29 -30.86 1.95 -17.03
N ASP A 30 -29.89 1.16 -17.51
CA ASP A 30 -30.06 -0.27 -17.73
C ASP A 30 -29.92 -1.04 -16.41
N ARG A 31 -31.07 -1.36 -15.81
CA ARG A 31 -31.16 -2.12 -14.55
C ARG A 31 -30.63 -3.54 -14.67
N HIS A 32 -30.77 -4.19 -15.82
CA HIS A 32 -30.29 -5.55 -16.01
C HIS A 32 -28.76 -5.59 -16.07
N LEU A 33 -28.14 -4.63 -16.78
CA LEU A 33 -26.69 -4.45 -16.78
C LEU A 33 -26.17 -4.11 -15.37
N ALA A 34 -26.85 -3.20 -14.66
CA ALA A 34 -26.49 -2.82 -13.29
C ALA A 34 -26.50 -4.02 -12.33
N ASP A 35 -27.52 -4.87 -12.40
CA ASP A 35 -27.61 -6.07 -11.58
C ASP A 35 -26.47 -7.05 -11.90
N ARG A 36 -26.17 -7.30 -13.18
CA ARG A 36 -25.04 -8.15 -13.62
C ARG A 36 -23.70 -7.61 -13.10
N LEU A 37 -23.46 -6.31 -13.23
CA LEU A 37 -22.24 -5.65 -12.74
C LEU A 37 -22.13 -5.71 -11.22
N THR A 38 -23.24 -5.53 -10.50
CA THR A 38 -23.28 -5.67 -9.04
C THR A 38 -22.80 -7.04 -8.60
N HIS A 39 -23.25 -8.12 -9.26
CA HIS A 39 -22.81 -9.48 -8.95
C HIS A 39 -21.30 -9.65 -9.19
N VAL A 40 -20.77 -9.13 -10.31
CA VAL A 40 -19.34 -9.21 -10.61
C VAL A 40 -18.51 -8.38 -9.63
N HIS A 41 -18.93 -7.17 -9.27
CA HIS A 41 -18.21 -6.32 -8.32
C HIS A 41 -18.21 -6.88 -6.91
N ARG A 42 -19.31 -7.50 -6.47
CA ARG A 42 -19.35 -8.21 -5.18
C ARG A 42 -18.40 -9.41 -5.17
N ALA A 43 -18.38 -10.20 -6.25
CA ALA A 43 -17.40 -11.28 -6.41
C ALA A 43 -15.96 -10.75 -6.40
N ALA A 44 -15.72 -9.58 -7.01
CA ALA A 44 -14.43 -8.91 -7.00
C ALA A 44 -14.04 -8.44 -5.59
N ALA A 45 -14.97 -7.86 -4.83
CA ALA A 45 -14.76 -7.47 -3.44
C ALA A 45 -14.38 -8.66 -2.57
N VAL A 46 -15.09 -9.79 -2.68
CA VAL A 46 -14.75 -11.04 -1.98
C VAL A 46 -13.37 -11.56 -2.37
N ALA A 47 -13.03 -11.54 -3.66
CA ALA A 47 -11.72 -11.97 -4.13
C ALA A 47 -10.60 -11.06 -3.58
N ILE A 48 -10.81 -9.74 -3.58
CA ILE A 48 -9.91 -8.74 -2.99
C ILE A 48 -9.73 -8.99 -1.49
N ASP A 49 -10.83 -9.20 -0.77
CA ASP A 49 -10.82 -9.41 0.67
C ASP A 49 -10.04 -10.68 1.04
N ARG A 50 -10.25 -11.79 0.32
CA ARG A 50 -9.46 -13.03 0.49
C ARG A 50 -7.98 -12.85 0.15
N LEU A 51 -7.67 -12.09 -0.91
CA LEU A 51 -6.30 -11.68 -1.25
C LEU A 51 -5.66 -10.75 -0.19
N GLY A 52 -6.46 -10.08 0.65
CA GLY A 52 -5.96 -9.30 1.79
C GLY A 52 -5.82 -10.13 3.07
N HIS A 53 -6.75 -11.05 3.32
CA HIS A 53 -6.87 -11.82 4.55
C HIS A 53 -5.85 -12.92 4.76
N LEU A 54 -5.40 -13.51 3.67
CA LEU A 54 -4.42 -14.56 3.73
C LEU A 54 -3.08 -13.98 4.14
N SER A 55 -2.85 -13.97 5.44
CA SER A 55 -1.67 -13.39 6.06
C SER A 55 -0.47 -14.29 5.78
N ILE A 56 0.12 -14.15 4.58
CA ILE A 56 1.46 -14.69 4.31
C ILE A 56 2.45 -14.18 5.35
N ALA A 57 2.20 -13.00 5.92
CA ALA A 57 2.95 -12.46 7.05
C ALA A 57 3.03 -13.39 8.28
N LYS A 58 2.11 -14.35 8.46
CA LYS A 58 2.21 -15.36 9.54
C LYS A 58 3.23 -16.45 9.21
N TYR A 59 3.51 -16.66 7.94
CA TYR A 59 4.44 -17.67 7.41
C TYR A 59 5.79 -17.06 7.01
N GLU A 60 5.91 -15.73 7.01
CA GLU A 60 7.18 -15.05 6.80
C GLU A 60 8.12 -15.29 7.98
N PRO A 61 9.39 -15.66 7.74
CA PRO A 61 10.37 -15.78 8.81
C PRO A 61 10.57 -14.44 9.51
N THR A 62 10.52 -14.44 10.84
CA THR A 62 10.90 -13.28 11.66
C THR A 62 12.39 -13.26 12.03
N THR A 63 13.11 -14.31 11.64
CA THR A 63 14.54 -14.54 11.85
C THR A 63 15.14 -15.17 10.59
N LEU A 64 16.43 -14.97 10.35
CA LEU A 64 17.17 -15.74 9.36
C LEU A 64 17.34 -17.15 9.94
N GLU A 65 16.48 -18.09 9.58
CA GLU A 65 16.67 -19.50 9.94
C GLU A 65 17.90 -20.06 9.19
N SER A 66 18.71 -20.87 9.86
CA SER A 66 20.05 -21.29 9.39
C SER A 66 20.07 -22.54 8.50
N ASP A 67 18.93 -23.15 8.17
CA ASP A 67 18.92 -24.42 7.42
C ASP A 67 18.20 -24.31 6.08
N GLY A 68 18.99 -24.39 5.01
CA GLY A 68 18.56 -24.56 3.61
C GLY A 68 18.06 -25.97 3.31
N GLY A 69 17.18 -26.51 4.15
CA GLY A 69 16.44 -27.73 3.87
C GLY A 69 15.19 -27.41 3.04
N ALA A 70 14.87 -28.26 2.06
CA ALA A 70 13.61 -28.15 1.32
C ALA A 70 12.44 -28.18 2.32
N ASP A 71 11.78 -27.03 2.50
CA ASP A 71 10.76 -26.84 3.52
C ASP A 71 9.39 -27.35 3.01
N LEU A 72 9.33 -28.66 2.76
CA LEU A 72 8.09 -29.37 2.43
C LEU A 72 7.00 -29.10 3.48
N ALA A 73 7.39 -28.92 4.74
CA ALA A 73 6.50 -28.56 5.84
C ALA A 73 5.88 -27.15 5.67
N LEU A 74 6.66 -26.15 5.24
CA LEU A 74 6.13 -24.85 4.85
C LEU A 74 5.19 -24.96 3.65
N TRP A 75 5.54 -25.75 2.65
CA TRP A 75 4.67 -25.95 1.48
C TRP A 75 3.32 -26.55 1.88
N GLU A 76 3.31 -27.58 2.72
CA GLU A 76 2.08 -28.17 3.28
C GLU A 76 1.27 -27.14 4.07
N THR A 77 1.95 -26.30 4.84
CA THR A 77 1.32 -25.23 5.62
C THR A 77 0.72 -24.13 4.74
N MET A 78 1.31 -23.88 3.58
CA MET A 78 0.92 -22.80 2.67
C MET A 78 -0.01 -23.22 1.53
N ALA A 79 -0.08 -24.52 1.22
CA ALA A 79 -0.97 -25.03 0.19
C ALA A 79 -2.44 -24.59 0.41
N PRO A 80 -3.01 -24.58 1.64
CA PRO A 80 -4.34 -24.02 1.88
C PRO A 80 -4.43 -22.54 1.50
N ALA A 81 -3.42 -21.76 1.86
CA ALA A 81 -3.34 -20.33 1.56
C ALA A 81 -3.32 -20.03 0.06
N ILE A 82 -2.60 -20.84 -0.70
CA ILE A 82 -2.56 -20.77 -2.16
C ILE A 82 -3.90 -21.23 -2.74
N GLY A 83 -4.45 -22.33 -2.24
CA GLY A 83 -5.74 -22.87 -2.65
C GLY A 83 -6.88 -21.86 -2.50
N ASP A 84 -7.02 -21.25 -1.33
CA ASP A 84 -8.03 -20.24 -1.04
C ASP A 84 -7.91 -18.99 -1.93
N THR A 85 -6.67 -18.58 -2.24
CA THR A 85 -6.40 -17.48 -3.19
C THR A 85 -6.92 -17.85 -4.58
N LEU A 86 -6.58 -19.04 -5.06
CA LEU A 86 -7.01 -19.54 -6.36
C LEU A 86 -8.52 -19.71 -6.44
N VAL A 87 -9.15 -20.21 -5.38
CA VAL A 87 -10.61 -20.35 -5.29
C VAL A 87 -11.29 -18.99 -5.40
N GLY A 88 -10.79 -17.95 -4.72
CA GLY A 88 -11.34 -16.59 -4.84
C GLY A 88 -11.25 -16.03 -6.26
N VAL A 89 -10.10 -16.16 -6.91
CA VAL A 89 -9.90 -15.69 -8.30
C VAL A 89 -10.78 -16.48 -9.27
N ASN A 90 -10.85 -17.80 -9.14
CA ASN A 90 -11.68 -18.64 -9.99
C ASN A 90 -13.17 -18.36 -9.80
N GLN A 91 -13.63 -18.09 -8.58
CA GLN A 91 -15.02 -17.68 -8.32
C GLN A 91 -15.37 -16.36 -9.02
N LEU A 92 -14.45 -15.39 -9.04
CA LEU A 92 -14.64 -14.16 -9.81
C LEU A 92 -14.72 -14.45 -11.32
N VAL A 93 -13.81 -15.25 -11.86
CA VAL A 93 -13.84 -15.65 -13.29
C VAL A 93 -15.15 -16.35 -13.63
N SER A 94 -15.63 -17.27 -12.78
CA SER A 94 -16.93 -17.92 -12.95
C SER A 94 -18.09 -16.94 -12.88
N ALA A 95 -18.07 -15.97 -11.96
CA ALA A 95 -19.09 -14.93 -11.87
C ALA A 95 -19.13 -14.06 -13.14
N ILE A 96 -17.96 -13.71 -13.70
CA ILE A 96 -17.87 -13.00 -14.98
C ILE A 96 -18.53 -13.83 -16.08
N HIS A 97 -18.14 -15.10 -16.27
CA HIS A 97 -18.72 -15.93 -17.33
C HIS A 97 -20.21 -16.25 -17.15
N GLN A 98 -20.70 -16.31 -15.91
CA GLN A 98 -22.12 -16.54 -15.63
C GLN A 98 -22.96 -15.31 -15.97
N GLN A 99 -22.49 -14.12 -15.56
CA GLN A 99 -23.23 -12.88 -15.80
C GLN A 99 -23.01 -12.37 -17.23
N PHE A 100 -21.82 -12.55 -17.78
CA PHE A 100 -21.37 -12.13 -19.09
C PHE A 100 -20.87 -13.38 -19.84
N PRO A 101 -21.77 -14.18 -20.43
CA PRO A 101 -21.36 -15.38 -21.16
C PRO A 101 -20.56 -14.97 -22.39
N PRO A 102 -19.37 -15.56 -22.63
CA PRO A 102 -18.60 -15.26 -23.82
C PRO A 102 -19.45 -15.59 -25.06
N PRO A 103 -19.33 -14.81 -26.15
CA PRO A 103 -20.02 -15.12 -27.38
C PRO A 103 -19.66 -16.55 -27.78
N ALA A 104 -20.67 -17.38 -28.05
CA ALA A 104 -20.46 -18.77 -28.44
C ALA A 104 -19.41 -18.76 -29.57
N ARG A 105 -18.22 -19.35 -29.32
CA ARG A 105 -17.19 -19.51 -30.35
C ARG A 105 -17.91 -20.05 -31.57
N ALA A 106 -17.97 -19.26 -32.64
CA ALA A 106 -18.74 -19.58 -33.83
C ALA A 106 -18.45 -21.01 -34.24
N ALA A 107 -19.38 -21.91 -33.93
CA ALA A 107 -19.38 -23.27 -34.42
C ALA A 107 -19.87 -23.25 -35.88
N SER A 108 -19.23 -22.43 -36.72
CA SER A 108 -19.34 -22.43 -38.18
C SER A 108 -18.34 -21.43 -38.73
N THR A 109 -17.39 -21.92 -39.51
CA THR A 109 -16.40 -21.15 -40.27
C THR A 109 -17.00 -20.45 -41.50
N THR A 110 -18.19 -19.86 -41.39
CA THR A 110 -18.86 -19.21 -42.55
C THR A 110 -19.48 -17.85 -42.30
N ASP A 111 -19.66 -17.39 -41.07
CA ASP A 111 -20.12 -16.01 -40.81
C ASP A 111 -18.99 -15.20 -40.17
N THR A 112 -18.21 -14.54 -41.01
CA THR A 112 -17.60 -13.25 -40.64
C THR A 112 -18.70 -12.20 -40.64
N GLY A 113 -19.69 -12.41 -39.77
CA GLY A 113 -20.93 -11.65 -39.72
C GLY A 113 -20.64 -10.23 -39.28
N TRP A 114 -20.99 -9.28 -40.14
CA TRP A 114 -21.09 -7.87 -39.79
C TRP A 114 -21.92 -7.74 -38.51
N ALA A 115 -21.31 -7.25 -37.43
CA ALA A 115 -22.04 -6.84 -36.25
C ALA A 115 -22.55 -5.41 -36.49
N PRO A 116 -23.86 -5.14 -36.35
CA PRO A 116 -24.37 -3.78 -36.44
C PRO A 116 -23.65 -2.89 -35.41
N PRO A 117 -23.31 -1.63 -35.77
CA PRO A 117 -22.78 -0.69 -34.80
C PRO A 117 -23.80 -0.48 -33.67
N PRO A 118 -23.35 -0.21 -32.43
CA PRO A 118 -24.24 -0.05 -31.29
C PRO A 118 -25.28 1.05 -31.58
N ALA A 119 -26.55 0.77 -31.28
CA ALA A 119 -27.66 1.66 -31.61
C ALA A 119 -27.74 2.87 -30.67
N SER A 120 -27.01 2.84 -29.54
CA SER A 120 -26.98 3.92 -28.55
C SER A 120 -25.61 4.04 -27.86
N SER A 121 -25.40 5.16 -27.17
CA SER A 121 -24.25 5.35 -26.27
C SER A 121 -24.19 4.28 -25.19
N ASP A 122 -25.34 3.91 -24.63
CA ASP A 122 -25.45 3.00 -23.49
C ASP A 122 -25.13 1.57 -23.92
N GLU A 123 -25.57 1.16 -25.10
CA GLU A 123 -25.21 -0.13 -25.70
C GLU A 123 -23.71 -0.21 -26.02
N ARG A 124 -23.11 0.88 -26.50
CA ARG A 124 -21.66 0.95 -26.72
C ARG A 124 -20.88 0.79 -25.41
N LEU A 125 -21.27 1.52 -24.36
CA LEU A 125 -20.63 1.44 -23.05
C LEU A 125 -20.78 0.04 -22.43
N ALA A 126 -21.96 -0.57 -22.59
CA ALA A 126 -22.17 -1.96 -22.18
C ALA A 126 -21.16 -2.89 -22.88
N GLN A 127 -21.03 -2.80 -24.22
CA GLN A 127 -20.07 -3.61 -24.98
C GLN A 127 -18.61 -3.37 -24.54
N GLU A 128 -18.21 -2.13 -24.28
CA GLU A 128 -16.88 -1.79 -23.78
C GLU A 128 -16.60 -2.46 -22.42
N VAL A 129 -17.58 -2.42 -21.52
CA VAL A 129 -17.52 -3.08 -20.21
C VAL A 129 -17.42 -4.60 -20.35
N GLU A 130 -18.23 -5.22 -21.22
CA GLU A 130 -18.16 -6.67 -21.47
C GLU A 130 -16.77 -7.09 -21.99
N VAL A 131 -16.17 -6.30 -22.89
CA VAL A 131 -14.80 -6.53 -23.40
C VAL A 131 -13.77 -6.49 -22.27
N VAL A 132 -13.83 -5.50 -21.38
CA VAL A 132 -12.92 -5.38 -20.24
C VAL A 132 -13.07 -6.56 -19.29
N LEU A 133 -14.31 -6.99 -19.01
CA LEU A 133 -14.62 -8.13 -18.15
C LEU A 133 -14.02 -9.43 -18.72
N HIS A 134 -14.26 -9.71 -20.00
CA HIS A 134 -13.74 -10.91 -20.67
C HIS A 134 -12.21 -10.90 -20.75
N ALA A 135 -11.60 -9.80 -21.18
CA ALA A 135 -10.15 -9.68 -21.26
C ALA A 135 -9.50 -9.90 -19.89
N THR A 136 -10.12 -9.38 -18.83
CA THR A 136 -9.63 -9.61 -17.47
C THR A 136 -9.82 -11.06 -17.03
N ALA A 137 -10.96 -11.69 -17.30
CA ALA A 137 -11.21 -13.09 -16.94
C ALA A 137 -10.20 -14.05 -17.60
N GLU A 138 -9.91 -13.83 -18.89
CA GLU A 138 -8.89 -14.59 -19.63
C GLU A 138 -7.50 -14.40 -19.02
N LEU A 139 -7.14 -13.15 -18.71
CA LEU A 139 -5.86 -12.81 -18.12
C LEU A 139 -5.68 -13.39 -16.72
N LEU A 140 -6.71 -13.31 -15.87
CA LEU A 140 -6.73 -13.93 -14.55
C LEU A 140 -6.57 -15.45 -14.65
N SER A 141 -7.29 -16.09 -15.57
CA SER A 141 -7.19 -17.54 -15.81
C SER A 141 -5.79 -17.95 -16.25
N LYS A 142 -5.18 -17.20 -17.18
CA LYS A 142 -3.80 -17.42 -17.62
C LYS A 142 -2.82 -17.28 -16.46
N ARG A 143 -2.96 -16.25 -15.63
CA ARG A 143 -2.11 -16.03 -14.44
C ARG A 143 -2.25 -17.13 -13.40
N VAL A 144 -3.45 -17.65 -13.19
CA VAL A 144 -3.69 -18.82 -12.32
C VAL A 144 -2.91 -20.04 -12.82
N SER A 145 -2.97 -20.32 -14.13
CA SER A 145 -2.19 -21.43 -14.72
C SER A 145 -0.68 -21.21 -14.61
N GLU A 146 -0.19 -19.99 -14.85
CA GLU A 146 1.23 -19.64 -14.70
C GLU A 146 1.72 -19.80 -13.26
N LEU A 147 0.91 -19.39 -12.27
CA LEU A 147 1.20 -19.63 -10.86
C LEU A 147 1.32 -21.14 -10.60
N GLY A 148 0.36 -21.94 -11.06
CA GLY A 148 0.40 -23.39 -10.92
C GLY A 148 1.66 -24.03 -11.53
N GLN A 149 2.15 -23.52 -12.66
CA GLN A 149 3.40 -23.98 -13.28
C GLN A 149 4.63 -23.53 -12.49
N GLN A 150 4.67 -22.28 -12.01
CA GLN A 150 5.80 -21.76 -11.22
C GLN A 150 5.94 -22.47 -9.88
N MET A 151 4.83 -22.79 -9.22
CA MET A 151 4.81 -23.50 -7.94
C MET A 151 5.30 -24.95 -8.03
N ARG A 152 5.41 -25.51 -9.24
CA ARG A 152 5.98 -26.85 -9.47
C ARG A 152 7.51 -26.83 -9.69
N LYS A 153 8.13 -25.64 -9.76
CA LYS A 153 9.58 -25.51 -10.00
C LYS A 153 10.35 -25.81 -8.71
N PRO A 154 11.30 -26.77 -8.71
CA PRO A 154 12.07 -27.15 -7.52
C PRO A 154 12.78 -25.96 -6.87
N GLU A 155 13.39 -25.08 -7.67
CA GLU A 155 14.10 -23.87 -7.22
C GLU A 155 13.22 -22.92 -6.39
N VAL A 156 11.91 -22.88 -6.68
CA VAL A 156 10.95 -22.03 -5.96
C VAL A 156 10.55 -22.67 -4.65
N VAL A 157 10.41 -24.00 -4.61
CA VAL A 157 9.96 -24.75 -3.43
C VAL A 157 11.12 -25.01 -2.47
N SER A 158 12.36 -25.04 -2.95
CA SER A 158 13.55 -25.27 -2.14
C SER A 158 13.97 -24.08 -1.29
N ASP A 159 13.59 -22.84 -1.66
CA ASP A 159 13.93 -21.63 -0.91
C ASP A 159 12.67 -20.90 -0.41
N ARG A 160 12.53 -20.83 0.92
CA ARG A 160 11.42 -20.18 1.61
C ARG A 160 11.23 -18.73 1.20
N TRP A 161 12.33 -17.97 1.07
CA TRP A 161 12.26 -16.55 0.71
C TRP A 161 11.80 -16.35 -0.73
N THR A 162 12.32 -17.14 -1.67
CA THR A 162 11.88 -17.15 -3.07
C THR A 162 10.41 -17.51 -3.18
N LEU A 163 9.95 -18.55 -2.48
CA LEU A 163 8.54 -18.93 -2.48
C LEU A 163 7.65 -17.77 -2.01
N MET A 164 8.01 -17.16 -0.87
CA MET A 164 7.22 -16.07 -0.27
C MET A 164 7.18 -14.86 -1.21
N ALA A 165 8.30 -14.53 -1.84
CA ALA A 165 8.39 -13.42 -2.77
C ALA A 165 7.52 -13.64 -4.01
N LYS A 166 7.52 -14.86 -4.57
CA LYS A 166 6.67 -15.21 -5.72
C LYS A 166 5.19 -15.11 -5.34
N LEU A 167 4.78 -15.70 -4.22
CA LEU A 167 3.38 -15.68 -3.79
C LEU A 167 2.86 -14.28 -3.49
N GLN A 168 3.67 -13.45 -2.81
CA GLN A 168 3.30 -12.07 -2.56
C GLN A 168 3.18 -11.27 -3.87
N ALA A 169 4.11 -11.46 -4.82
CA ALA A 169 4.07 -10.81 -6.12
C ALA A 169 2.81 -11.21 -6.92
N PHE A 170 2.48 -12.50 -6.97
CA PHE A 170 1.26 -12.97 -7.64
C PHE A 170 -0.01 -12.38 -7.03
N ARG A 171 -0.09 -12.31 -5.70
CA ARG A 171 -1.25 -11.74 -5.03
C ARG A 171 -1.38 -10.25 -5.28
N ALA A 172 -0.26 -9.52 -5.28
CA ALA A 172 -0.25 -8.11 -5.65
C ALA A 172 -0.74 -7.93 -7.11
N ASP A 173 -0.27 -8.77 -8.04
CA ASP A 173 -0.70 -8.75 -9.44
C ASP A 173 -2.20 -9.03 -9.59
N PHE A 174 -2.72 -10.10 -8.97
CA PHE A 174 -4.15 -10.39 -8.95
C PHE A 174 -4.96 -9.24 -8.36
N ARG A 175 -4.51 -8.69 -7.23
CA ARG A 175 -5.21 -7.60 -6.55
C ARG A 175 -5.28 -6.33 -7.40
N VAL A 176 -4.21 -6.01 -8.13
CA VAL A 176 -4.17 -4.88 -9.06
C VAL A 176 -5.14 -5.13 -10.21
N ARG A 177 -5.08 -6.29 -10.87
CA ARG A 177 -5.95 -6.63 -12.01
C ARG A 177 -7.44 -6.62 -11.64
N ILE A 178 -7.81 -7.18 -10.49
CA ILE A 178 -9.19 -7.18 -10.01
C ILE A 178 -9.64 -5.74 -9.68
N GLY A 179 -8.73 -4.94 -9.09
CA GLY A 179 -8.99 -3.52 -8.86
C GLY A 179 -9.16 -2.72 -10.15
N ASP A 180 -8.35 -3.01 -11.17
CA ASP A 180 -8.45 -2.39 -12.51
C ASP A 180 -9.76 -2.76 -13.18
N LEU A 181 -10.22 -4.01 -13.07
CA LEU A 181 -11.54 -4.40 -13.55
C LEU A 181 -12.64 -3.54 -12.95
N VAL A 182 -12.68 -3.40 -11.61
CA VAL A 182 -13.72 -2.59 -10.95
C VAL A 182 -13.61 -1.12 -11.36
N TYR A 183 -12.39 -0.58 -11.39
CA TYR A 183 -12.17 0.82 -11.77
C TYR A 183 -12.57 1.11 -13.21
N LEU A 184 -12.08 0.32 -14.18
CA LEU A 184 -12.32 0.56 -15.60
C LEU A 184 -13.78 0.40 -15.99
N THR A 185 -14.48 -0.54 -15.36
CA THR A 185 -15.91 -0.75 -15.61
C THR A 185 -16.79 0.31 -14.95
N ALA A 186 -16.40 0.85 -13.78
CA ALA A 186 -17.07 2.01 -13.19
C ALA A 186 -16.80 3.30 -13.98
N ALA A 187 -15.55 3.52 -14.39
CA ALA A 187 -15.11 4.70 -15.13
C ALA A 187 -15.71 4.82 -16.54
N ALA A 188 -16.29 3.74 -17.07
CA ALA A 188 -17.06 3.77 -18.31
C ALA A 188 -18.33 4.61 -18.20
N PHE A 189 -18.91 4.73 -17.00
CA PHE A 189 -20.20 5.38 -16.77
C PHE A 189 -20.10 6.77 -16.14
N GLU A 190 -19.07 7.00 -15.31
CA GLU A 190 -18.90 8.27 -14.60
C GLU A 190 -17.42 8.55 -14.33
N ASP A 191 -17.04 9.83 -14.20
CA ASP A 191 -15.71 10.21 -13.73
C ASP A 191 -15.58 9.87 -12.23
N VAL A 192 -14.85 8.79 -11.95
CA VAL A 192 -14.69 8.23 -10.61
C VAL A 192 -13.21 8.05 -10.27
N ARG A 193 -12.87 8.15 -8.99
CA ARG A 193 -11.52 7.88 -8.50
C ARG A 193 -11.41 6.47 -7.98
N ARG A 194 -10.20 5.90 -8.03
CA ARG A 194 -9.93 4.54 -7.52
C ARG A 194 -10.25 4.39 -6.04
N GLU A 195 -9.99 5.41 -5.24
CA GLU A 195 -10.32 5.42 -3.80
C GLU A 195 -11.81 5.30 -3.51
N ASP A 196 -12.65 5.79 -4.42
CA ASP A 196 -14.09 5.82 -4.24
C ASP A 196 -14.76 4.51 -4.65
N VAL A 197 -14.19 3.78 -5.63
CA VAL A 197 -14.86 2.62 -6.24
C VAL A 197 -14.15 1.29 -6.02
N VAL A 198 -12.83 1.26 -5.80
CA VAL A 198 -12.10 -0.01 -5.67
C VAL A 198 -12.12 -0.49 -4.20
N PRO A 199 -12.72 -1.67 -3.90
CA PRO A 199 -12.82 -2.17 -2.53
C PRO A 199 -11.47 -2.24 -1.83
N GLY A 200 -11.33 -1.59 -0.67
CA GLY A 200 -10.10 -1.64 0.15
C GLY A 200 -8.88 -0.91 -0.42
N TYR A 201 -9.03 -0.08 -1.46
CA TYR A 201 -7.91 0.71 -2.01
C TYR A 201 -7.37 1.73 -1.00
N VAL A 202 -8.24 2.46 -0.31
CA VAL A 202 -7.86 3.44 0.73
C VAL A 202 -7.03 2.79 1.84
N HIS A 203 -7.40 1.60 2.29
CA HIS A 203 -6.62 0.86 3.29
C HIS A 203 -5.22 0.50 2.79
N GLN A 204 -5.07 0.18 1.49
CA GLN A 204 -3.76 -0.08 0.91
C GLN A 204 -2.93 1.20 0.90
N VAL A 205 -3.44 2.28 0.32
CA VAL A 205 -2.76 3.58 0.29
C VAL A 205 -2.32 4.02 1.69
N GLY A 206 -3.23 3.95 2.68
CA GLY A 206 -2.93 4.25 4.07
C GLY A 206 -1.82 3.38 4.66
N ALA A 207 -1.82 2.07 4.40
CA ALA A 207 -0.75 1.18 4.85
C ALA A 207 0.61 1.51 4.21
N ARG A 208 0.64 1.95 2.94
CA ARG A 208 1.89 2.36 2.25
C ARG A 208 2.39 3.72 2.76
N SER A 209 1.49 4.66 3.01
CA SER A 209 1.84 5.96 3.63
C SER A 209 2.42 5.73 5.04
N ALA A 210 1.78 4.88 5.85
CA ALA A 210 2.27 4.51 7.18
C ALA A 210 3.65 3.81 7.12
N LEU A 211 3.86 2.92 6.14
CA LEU A 211 5.17 2.28 5.93
C LEU A 211 6.25 3.31 5.59
N ARG A 212 5.96 4.25 4.68
CA ARG A 212 6.89 5.34 4.34
C ARG A 212 7.27 6.16 5.56
N GLY A 213 6.29 6.54 6.38
CA GLY A 213 6.55 7.28 7.61
C GLY A 213 7.41 6.49 8.61
N ALA A 214 7.10 5.21 8.82
CA ALA A 214 7.88 4.33 9.69
C ALA A 214 9.32 4.14 9.19
N ALA A 215 9.53 4.02 7.88
CA ALA A 215 10.85 3.92 7.27
C ALA A 215 11.66 5.22 7.43
N ALA A 216 11.02 6.38 7.31
CA ALA A 216 11.66 7.67 7.54
C ALA A 216 12.13 7.84 8.99
N ASP A 217 11.32 7.38 9.96
CA ASP A 217 11.72 7.35 11.36
C ASP A 217 12.88 6.40 11.62
N LEU A 218 12.85 5.19 11.04
CA LEU A 218 13.97 4.25 11.14
C LEU A 218 15.25 4.86 10.55
N ARG A 219 15.17 5.48 9.36
CA ARG A 219 16.31 6.15 8.71
C ARG A 219 16.91 7.22 9.60
N ARG A 220 16.09 8.15 10.10
CA ARG A 220 16.52 9.21 11.02
C ARG A 220 17.19 8.64 12.27
N SER A 221 16.60 7.59 12.83
CA SER A 221 17.08 6.88 14.01
C SER A 221 18.45 6.24 13.76
N LEU A 222 18.66 5.60 12.61
CA LEU A 222 19.94 5.00 12.24
C LEU A 222 21.01 6.05 11.91
N GLN A 223 20.67 7.10 11.17
CA GLN A 223 21.58 8.22 10.84
C GLN A 223 22.14 8.88 12.10
N GLY A 224 21.28 9.24 13.05
CA GLY A 224 21.73 9.85 14.32
C GLY A 224 22.61 8.91 15.15
N ARG A 225 22.44 7.59 15.03
CA ARG A 225 23.35 6.63 15.69
C ARG A 225 24.67 6.46 14.95
N LEU A 226 24.64 6.51 13.62
CA LEU A 226 25.84 6.44 12.80
C LEU A 226 26.75 7.66 13.06
N GLU A 227 26.18 8.86 13.13
CA GLU A 227 26.90 10.09 13.50
C GLU A 227 27.54 10.03 14.90
N ARG A 228 26.93 9.30 15.84
CA ARG A 228 27.53 9.05 17.15
C ARG A 228 28.63 7.99 17.07
N ALA A 229 28.46 6.97 16.23
CA ALA A 229 29.44 5.90 16.06
C ALA A 229 30.76 6.40 15.45
N THR A 230 30.70 7.33 14.51
CA THR A 230 31.90 7.94 13.90
C THR A 230 32.75 8.72 14.91
N LYS A 231 32.14 9.22 15.99
CA LYS A 231 32.80 9.95 17.08
C LYS A 231 33.17 9.07 18.28
N ALA A 232 32.65 7.85 18.33
CA ALA A 232 32.84 6.94 19.46
C ALA A 232 34.17 6.18 19.36
N GLU A 233 34.72 5.82 20.51
CA GLU A 233 35.88 4.92 20.62
C GLU A 233 35.50 3.47 20.26
N ALA A 234 36.48 2.66 19.84
CA ALA A 234 36.29 1.27 19.42
C ALA A 234 35.50 0.38 20.42
N PRO A 235 35.73 0.42 21.75
CA PRO A 235 34.95 -0.38 22.71
C PRO A 235 33.51 0.11 22.91
N SER A 236 33.18 1.35 22.53
CA SER A 236 31.83 1.91 22.69
C SER A 236 30.92 1.61 21.48
N ARG A 237 31.50 1.29 20.32
CA ARG A 237 30.75 1.04 19.07
C ARG A 237 29.85 -0.20 19.10
N PRO A 238 30.20 -1.35 19.73
CA PRO A 238 29.29 -2.48 19.85
C PRO A 238 27.95 -2.12 20.53
N ALA A 239 27.96 -1.22 21.51
CA ALA A 239 26.74 -0.75 22.16
C ALA A 239 25.84 0.05 21.20
N LEU A 240 26.43 0.84 20.29
CA LEU A 240 25.69 1.55 19.25
C LEU A 240 25.11 0.58 18.21
N ALA A 241 25.86 -0.45 17.83
CA ALA A 241 25.37 -1.53 16.97
C ALA A 241 24.11 -2.20 17.56
N ARG A 242 24.13 -2.47 18.88
CA ARG A 242 22.98 -3.02 19.61
C ARG A 242 21.75 -2.12 19.55
N GLN A 243 21.91 -0.83 19.81
CA GLN A 243 20.81 0.15 19.74
C GLN A 243 20.23 0.29 18.32
N MET A 244 21.08 0.16 17.28
CA MET A 244 20.63 0.12 15.90
C MET A 244 19.81 -1.16 15.64
N ALA A 245 20.27 -2.33 16.09
CA ALA A 245 19.55 -3.60 15.96
C ALA A 245 18.20 -3.59 16.69
N GLU A 246 18.12 -2.94 17.84
CA GLU A 246 16.87 -2.70 18.59
C GLU A 246 15.90 -1.82 17.79
N SER A 247 16.40 -0.78 17.11
CA SER A 247 15.57 0.09 16.27
C SER A 247 15.00 -0.66 15.06
N VAL A 248 15.82 -1.52 14.44
CA VAL A 248 15.36 -2.39 13.34
C VAL A 248 14.33 -3.40 13.86
N SER A 249 14.55 -3.98 15.04
CA SER A 249 13.58 -4.88 15.68
C SER A 249 12.24 -4.19 15.95
N ALA A 250 12.27 -2.97 16.49
CA ALA A 250 11.07 -2.19 16.72
C ALA A 250 10.34 -1.85 15.42
N PHE A 251 11.05 -1.55 14.34
CA PHE A 251 10.45 -1.31 13.04
C PHE A 251 9.72 -2.53 12.48
N ILE A 252 10.32 -3.73 12.60
CA ILE A 252 9.71 -4.98 12.11
C ILE A 252 8.39 -5.29 12.83
N THR A 253 8.23 -4.91 14.09
CA THR A 253 7.00 -5.18 14.86
C THR A 253 5.88 -4.16 14.62
N LEU A 254 6.14 -3.07 13.90
CA LEU A 254 5.10 -2.09 13.57
C LEU A 254 4.06 -2.69 12.62
N PRO A 255 2.76 -2.39 12.76
CA PRO A 255 1.74 -2.81 11.80
C PRO A 255 2.04 -2.41 10.36
N ALA A 256 2.72 -1.27 10.17
CA ALA A 256 3.14 -0.77 8.86
C ALA A 256 4.15 -1.69 8.14
N SER A 257 4.95 -2.46 8.88
CA SER A 257 5.97 -3.36 8.30
C SER A 257 5.34 -4.49 7.48
N VAL A 258 4.05 -4.81 7.72
CA VAL A 258 3.29 -5.79 6.95
C VAL A 258 3.25 -5.43 5.46
N ALA A 259 3.25 -4.13 5.15
CA ALA A 259 3.24 -3.63 3.77
C ALA A 259 4.59 -3.77 3.04
N LEU A 260 5.67 -4.15 3.71
CA LEU A 260 6.94 -4.46 3.05
C LEU A 260 6.79 -5.68 2.13
N ARG A 261 7.53 -5.65 1.02
CA ARG A 261 7.68 -6.83 0.18
C ARG A 261 8.61 -7.84 0.84
N THR A 262 8.42 -9.12 0.55
CA THR A 262 9.24 -10.21 1.06
C THR A 262 10.73 -9.99 0.85
N PRO A 263 11.22 -9.60 -0.35
CA PRO A 263 12.65 -9.32 -0.54
C PRO A 263 13.14 -8.17 0.35
N GLN A 264 12.26 -7.18 0.62
CA GLN A 264 12.60 -6.06 1.49
C GLN A 264 12.68 -6.50 2.95
N LYS A 265 11.72 -7.32 3.41
CA LYS A 265 11.75 -7.92 4.76
C LYS A 265 13.00 -8.75 4.97
N HIS A 266 13.37 -9.57 3.98
CA HIS A 266 14.61 -10.35 4.01
C HIS A 266 15.82 -9.44 4.23
N HIS A 267 15.95 -8.38 3.42
CA HIS A 267 17.07 -7.44 3.53
C HIS A 267 17.12 -6.73 4.90
N VAL A 268 15.96 -6.33 5.45
CA VAL A 268 15.85 -5.75 6.81
C VAL A 268 16.32 -6.74 7.88
N LEU A 269 15.97 -8.02 7.75
CA LEU A 269 16.39 -9.06 8.69
C LEU A 269 17.88 -9.40 8.56
N THR A 270 18.42 -9.45 7.34
CA THR A 270 19.86 -9.60 7.07
C THR A 270 20.65 -8.46 7.70
N PHE A 271 20.21 -7.22 7.50
CA PHE A 271 20.83 -6.06 8.12
C PHE A 271 20.78 -6.13 9.65
N ARG A 272 19.64 -6.52 10.24
CA ARG A 272 19.53 -6.73 11.69
C ARG A 272 20.53 -7.77 12.20
N ALA A 273 20.70 -8.89 11.50
CA ALA A 273 21.63 -9.93 11.88
C ALA A 273 23.08 -9.44 11.87
N HIS A 274 23.51 -8.70 10.84
CA HIS A 274 24.84 -8.08 10.80
C HIS A 274 25.07 -7.11 11.97
N LEU A 275 24.06 -6.31 12.33
CA LEU A 275 24.16 -5.42 13.50
C LEU A 275 24.24 -6.19 14.82
N GLN A 276 23.54 -7.32 14.95
CA GLN A 276 23.61 -8.18 16.13
C GLN A 276 24.98 -8.85 16.26
N GLU A 277 25.57 -9.29 15.14
CA GLU A 277 26.91 -9.82 15.09
C GLU A 277 27.94 -8.76 15.52
N ALA A 278 27.87 -7.55 14.94
CA ALA A 278 28.72 -6.43 15.33
C ALA A 278 28.54 -6.06 16.83
N ALA A 279 27.32 -6.13 17.35
CA ALA A 279 27.02 -5.89 18.76
C ALA A 279 27.56 -6.97 19.72
N GLY A 280 27.92 -8.14 19.21
CA GLY A 280 28.53 -9.24 19.94
C GLY A 280 30.06 -9.15 20.03
N GLN A 281 30.69 -8.26 19.27
CA GLN A 281 32.14 -8.07 19.29
C GLN A 281 32.59 -7.23 20.49
N GLY A 282 33.82 -7.46 20.96
CA GLY A 282 34.39 -6.71 22.08
C GLY A 282 34.75 -5.26 21.71
N GLU A 283 35.20 -5.04 20.48
CA GLU A 283 35.52 -3.74 19.90
C GLU A 283 35.17 -3.75 18.41
N LEU A 284 34.87 -2.58 17.85
CA LEU A 284 34.64 -2.44 16.41
C LEU A 284 35.55 -1.36 15.82
N ALA A 285 36.03 -1.59 14.60
CA ALA A 285 36.67 -0.54 13.80
C ALA A 285 35.66 0.55 13.41
N ALA A 286 36.16 1.74 13.05
CA ALA A 286 35.33 2.93 12.85
C ALA A 286 34.40 2.82 11.63
N ASP A 287 34.81 2.04 10.65
CA ASP A 287 34.20 1.87 9.33
C ASP A 287 33.17 0.73 9.27
N VAL A 288 33.18 -0.21 10.24
CA VAL A 288 32.31 -1.39 10.24
C VAL A 288 30.83 -1.00 10.29
N LEU A 289 30.46 -0.01 11.12
CA LEU A 289 29.05 0.40 11.20
C LEU A 289 28.62 1.19 9.97
N SER A 290 29.47 2.06 9.41
CA SER A 290 29.15 2.76 8.16
C SER A 290 28.99 1.81 6.98
N SER A 291 29.86 0.80 6.87
CA SER A 291 29.82 -0.16 5.76
C SER A 291 28.54 -1.01 5.73
N HIS A 292 27.85 -1.17 6.87
CA HIS A 292 26.56 -1.83 6.94
C HIS A 292 25.38 -0.86 6.89
N VAL A 293 25.45 0.26 7.62
CA VAL A 293 24.31 1.18 7.78
C VAL A 293 24.07 1.99 6.51
N GLU A 294 25.11 2.53 5.86
CA GLU A 294 24.93 3.40 4.70
C GLU A 294 24.26 2.69 3.50
N PRO A 295 24.68 1.47 3.10
CA PRO A 295 23.99 0.75 2.03
C PRO A 295 22.53 0.43 2.38
N PHE A 296 22.25 0.11 3.65
CA PHE A 296 20.89 -0.16 4.11
C PHE A 296 20.00 1.10 4.07
N LEU A 297 20.57 2.27 4.39
CA LEU A 297 19.85 3.55 4.28
C LEU A 297 19.47 3.86 2.82
N SER A 298 20.41 3.67 1.87
CA SER A 298 20.14 3.83 0.44
C SER A 298 19.07 2.85 -0.04
N PHE A 299 19.16 1.59 0.37
CA PHE A 299 18.16 0.57 0.08
C PHE A 299 16.75 0.97 0.58
N LEU A 300 16.64 1.49 1.82
CA LEU A 300 15.35 1.94 2.37
C LEU A 300 14.78 3.13 1.58
N GLU A 301 15.62 4.07 1.16
CA GLU A 301 15.22 5.22 0.36
C GLU A 301 14.68 4.77 -1.00
N GLU A 302 15.42 3.94 -1.73
CA GLU A 302 14.98 3.38 -3.02
C GLU A 302 13.67 2.59 -2.90
N ALA A 303 13.54 1.80 -1.83
CA ALA A 303 12.33 1.03 -1.55
C ALA A 303 11.11 1.94 -1.31
N MET A 304 11.27 3.05 -0.58
CA MET A 304 10.17 3.98 -0.29
C MET A 304 9.85 4.88 -1.47
N ASP A 305 10.84 5.19 -2.32
CA ASP A 305 10.63 5.85 -3.59
C ASP A 305 9.81 5.00 -4.55
N GLU A 306 10.08 3.69 -4.62
CA GLU A 306 9.25 2.77 -5.39
C GLU A 306 7.82 2.70 -4.86
N VAL A 307 7.65 2.57 -3.53
CA VAL A 307 6.31 2.62 -2.91
C VAL A 307 5.59 3.91 -3.26
N THR A 308 6.29 5.05 -3.21
CA THR A 308 5.70 6.34 -3.52
C THR A 308 5.29 6.43 -4.98
N ARG A 309 6.16 6.03 -5.92
CA ARG A 309 5.87 6.04 -7.35
C ARG A 309 4.71 5.12 -7.73
N THR A 310 4.62 3.94 -7.10
CA THR A 310 3.58 2.95 -7.45
C THR A 310 2.23 3.25 -6.80
N TRP A 311 2.20 3.76 -5.58
CA TRP A 311 0.96 3.84 -4.78
C TRP A 311 0.57 5.24 -4.34
N LEU A 312 1.53 6.14 -4.11
CA LEU A 312 1.28 7.37 -3.35
C LEU A 312 1.32 8.64 -4.21
N ILE A 313 1.61 8.59 -5.52
CA ILE A 313 1.65 9.79 -6.38
C ILE A 313 0.35 10.59 -6.31
N VAL A 314 -0.79 9.93 -6.56
CA VAL A 314 -2.10 10.59 -6.59
C VAL A 314 -2.46 11.10 -5.20
N HIS A 315 -2.38 10.21 -4.20
CA HIS A 315 -2.58 10.53 -2.79
C HIS A 315 -1.77 11.74 -2.32
N ASP A 316 -0.47 11.77 -2.60
CA ASP A 316 0.40 12.85 -2.13
C ASP A 316 0.07 14.18 -2.83
N ARG A 317 -0.29 14.15 -4.12
CA ARG A 317 -0.72 15.35 -4.85
C ARG A 317 -2.02 15.92 -4.30
N GLU A 318 -2.96 15.05 -3.93
CA GLU A 318 -4.23 15.47 -3.33
C GLU A 318 -4.03 16.06 -1.93
N LEU A 319 -3.20 15.43 -1.11
CA LEU A 319 -2.83 15.98 0.20
C LEU A 319 -2.10 17.31 0.06
N TRP A 320 -1.21 17.44 -0.92
CA TRP A 320 -0.52 18.70 -1.21
C TRP A 320 -1.50 19.81 -1.59
N ALA A 321 -2.43 19.54 -2.50
CA ALA A 321 -3.46 20.49 -2.89
C ALA A 321 -4.39 20.86 -1.72
N SER A 322 -4.79 19.86 -0.92
CA SER A 322 -5.61 20.05 0.29
C SER A 322 -4.90 20.91 1.34
N CYS A 323 -3.60 20.67 1.57
CA CYS A 323 -2.79 21.52 2.43
C CYS A 323 -2.72 22.94 1.88
N GLY A 324 -2.45 23.13 0.58
CA GLY A 324 -2.43 24.44 -0.06
C GLY A 324 -3.74 25.21 0.15
N ALA A 325 -4.89 24.58 -0.07
CA ALA A 325 -6.20 25.19 0.15
C ALA A 325 -6.42 25.60 1.61
N LYS A 326 -5.98 24.78 2.58
CA LYS A 326 -6.04 25.13 4.00
C LYS A 326 -5.12 26.30 4.36
N LEU A 327 -3.93 26.39 3.75
CA LEU A 327 -3.02 27.52 3.99
C LEU A 327 -3.63 28.83 3.48
N GLU A 328 -4.27 28.83 2.31
CA GLU A 328 -5.01 29.99 1.80
C GLU A 328 -6.19 30.37 2.71
N GLN A 329 -6.89 29.37 3.26
CA GLN A 329 -7.94 29.63 4.24
C GLN A 329 -7.41 30.22 5.55
N ALA A 330 -6.25 29.77 6.04
CA ALA A 330 -5.61 30.33 7.23
C ALA A 330 -5.18 31.79 7.00
N ASP A 331 -4.59 32.09 5.85
CA ASP A 331 -4.21 33.44 5.42
C ASP A 331 -5.41 34.40 5.38
N MET A 332 -6.55 33.92 4.88
CA MET A 332 -7.80 34.67 4.90
C MET A 332 -8.26 34.97 6.33
N HIS A 333 -8.20 33.99 7.24
CA HIS A 333 -8.57 34.22 8.64
C HIS A 333 -7.65 35.24 9.32
N LEU A 334 -6.35 35.22 9.04
CA LEU A 334 -5.39 36.20 9.56
C LEU A 334 -5.68 37.60 9.02
N THR A 335 -5.92 37.70 7.71
CA THR A 335 -6.27 38.98 7.05
C THR A 335 -7.54 39.60 7.63
N LEU A 336 -8.51 38.77 8.01
CA LEU A 336 -9.77 39.20 8.62
C LEU A 336 -9.70 39.38 10.15
N GLY A 337 -8.55 39.14 10.79
CA GLY A 337 -8.40 39.21 12.24
C GLY A 337 -9.23 38.15 13.00
N SER A 338 -9.54 37.04 12.35
CA SER A 338 -10.39 35.97 12.89
C SER A 338 -9.55 34.90 13.60
N PRO A 339 -9.99 34.39 14.77
CA PRO A 339 -9.27 33.34 15.52
C PRO A 339 -9.23 31.98 14.81
N GLY A 340 -9.95 31.82 13.69
CA GLY A 340 -10.00 30.58 12.92
C GLY A 340 -8.67 30.11 12.31
N ALA A 341 -7.67 30.99 12.19
CA ALA A 341 -6.38 30.67 11.58
C ALA A 341 -5.66 29.51 12.29
N ALA A 342 -5.58 29.56 13.63
CA ALA A 342 -4.92 28.53 14.45
C ALA A 342 -5.51 27.12 14.19
N ARG A 343 -6.84 27.02 14.14
CA ARG A 343 -7.54 25.75 13.88
C ARG A 343 -7.23 25.24 12.47
N VAL A 344 -7.31 26.11 11.46
CA VAL A 344 -7.09 25.71 10.06
C VAL A 344 -5.62 25.29 9.84
N LEU A 345 -4.67 25.95 10.50
CA LEU A 345 -3.25 25.56 10.47
C LEU A 345 -3.02 24.21 11.15
N ALA A 346 -3.64 23.96 12.31
CA ALA A 346 -3.59 22.64 12.95
C ALA A 346 -4.15 21.55 12.02
N ASP A 347 -5.32 21.79 11.41
CA ASP A 347 -5.92 20.87 10.45
C ASP A 347 -5.00 20.63 9.23
N ALA A 348 -4.26 21.65 8.78
CA ALA A 348 -3.31 21.53 7.68
C ALA A 348 -2.09 20.69 8.09
N VAL A 349 -1.58 20.87 9.31
CA VAL A 349 -0.46 20.07 9.85
C VAL A 349 -0.86 18.61 10.00
N ASP A 350 -2.08 18.34 10.46
CA ASP A 350 -2.63 16.99 10.58
C ASP A 350 -2.85 16.36 9.21
N THR A 351 -3.31 17.12 8.21
CA THR A 351 -3.44 16.65 6.82
C THR A 351 -2.07 16.29 6.23
N ALA A 352 -1.08 17.18 6.40
CA ALA A 352 0.28 16.96 5.93
C ALA A 352 0.99 15.81 6.65
N ALA A 353 0.46 15.30 7.76
CA ALA A 353 1.01 14.14 8.45
C ALA A 353 1.14 12.91 7.55
N ALA A 354 0.23 12.73 6.60
CA ALA A 354 0.24 11.61 5.67
C ALA A 354 1.30 11.77 4.55
N LEU A 355 1.93 12.95 4.43
CA LEU A 355 3.10 13.20 3.59
C LEU A 355 4.43 12.91 4.31
N TYR A 356 4.41 12.51 5.58
CA TYR A 356 5.62 12.19 6.33
C TYR A 356 6.44 11.10 5.65
N GLY A 357 7.76 11.29 5.62
CA GLY A 357 8.72 10.45 4.90
C GLY A 357 8.87 10.79 3.42
N ARG A 358 8.17 11.81 2.89
CA ARG A 358 8.38 12.30 1.52
C ARG A 358 9.68 13.08 1.37
N SER A 359 10.11 13.80 2.40
CA SER A 359 11.28 14.68 2.36
C SER A 359 11.80 14.96 3.78
N ALA A 360 13.09 14.73 4.03
CA ALA A 360 13.67 14.88 5.38
C ALA A 360 13.55 16.32 5.94
N PRO A 361 13.78 17.39 5.15
CA PRO A 361 13.49 18.75 5.59
C PRO A 361 12.03 18.98 5.98
N PHE A 362 11.08 18.40 5.22
CA PHE A 362 9.65 18.52 5.51
C PHE A 362 9.28 17.76 6.79
N ASP A 363 9.84 16.58 7.00
CA ASP A 363 9.65 15.79 8.22
C ASP A 363 10.19 16.50 9.47
N GLY A 364 11.31 17.22 9.33
CA GLY A 364 11.85 18.09 10.37
C GLY A 364 10.92 19.24 10.72
N PHE A 365 10.31 19.87 9.70
CA PHE A 365 9.29 20.91 9.87
C PHE A 365 8.03 20.35 10.56
N LEU A 366 7.45 19.26 10.05
CA LEU A 366 6.20 18.70 10.57
C LEU A 366 6.28 18.33 12.06
N ARG A 367 7.41 17.81 12.52
CA ARG A 367 7.60 17.48 13.94
C ARG A 367 7.50 18.71 14.85
N LYS A 368 8.09 19.84 14.42
CA LYS A 368 8.00 21.12 15.15
C LYS A 368 6.61 21.72 15.03
N ALA A 369 6.05 21.75 13.82
CA ALA A 369 4.72 22.29 13.55
C ALA A 369 3.62 21.59 14.37
N ARG A 370 3.69 20.26 14.54
CA ARG A 370 2.76 19.53 15.40
C ARG A 370 2.86 19.92 16.87
N GLN A 371 4.08 20.12 17.36
CA GLN A 371 4.30 20.56 18.73
C GLN A 371 3.74 21.97 18.94
N GLU A 372 4.07 22.91 18.05
CA GLU A 372 3.57 24.29 18.09
C GLU A 372 2.02 24.33 18.00
N ALA A 373 1.42 23.54 17.11
CA ALA A 373 -0.04 23.44 16.99
C ALA A 373 -0.70 22.87 18.26
N ALA A 374 -0.06 21.91 18.93
CA ALA A 374 -0.57 21.32 20.17
C ALA A 374 -0.43 22.24 21.39
N GLU A 375 0.62 23.07 21.43
CA GLU A 375 0.83 24.10 22.47
C GLU A 375 -0.15 25.27 22.33
N GLY A 376 -0.72 25.46 21.14
CA GLY A 376 -1.67 26.51 20.82
C GLY A 376 -0.99 27.67 20.08
N LEU A 377 -1.66 28.19 19.06
CA LEU A 377 -1.13 29.25 18.19
C LEU A 377 -1.86 30.57 18.48
N ASP A 378 -1.11 31.58 18.89
CA ASP A 378 -1.55 32.96 18.82
C ASP A 378 -1.40 33.51 17.38
N GLU A 379 -1.75 34.78 17.16
CA GLU A 379 -1.72 35.39 15.84
C GLU A 379 -0.31 35.45 15.23
N ALA A 380 0.69 35.82 16.03
CA ALA A 380 2.08 35.93 15.58
C ALA A 380 2.68 34.56 15.24
N ASN A 381 2.42 33.56 16.07
CA ASN A 381 2.83 32.18 15.82
C ASN A 381 2.08 31.57 14.63
N SER A 382 0.81 31.93 14.42
CA SER A 382 0.03 31.52 13.25
C SER A 382 0.64 32.06 11.94
N LEU A 383 1.01 33.34 11.90
CA LEU A 383 1.71 33.95 10.76
C LEU A 383 3.05 33.25 10.48
N GLY A 384 3.87 33.10 11.52
CA GLY A 384 5.18 32.45 11.38
C GLY A 384 5.10 30.96 11.00
N LEU A 385 4.07 30.24 11.45
CA LEU A 385 3.82 28.86 11.02
C LEU A 385 3.34 28.82 9.57
N LEU A 386 2.41 29.69 9.16
CA LEU A 386 1.90 29.78 7.79
C LEU A 386 3.02 30.00 6.77
N GLU A 387 3.92 30.95 7.02
CA GLU A 387 5.05 31.25 6.13
C GLU A 387 5.99 30.04 5.96
N ARG A 388 6.41 29.45 7.08
CA ARG A 388 7.27 28.26 7.08
C ARG A 388 6.59 27.07 6.40
N PHE A 389 5.27 26.91 6.59
CA PHE A 389 4.52 25.83 5.96
C PHE A 389 4.47 26.05 4.43
N ARG A 390 4.11 27.24 3.95
CA ARG A 390 4.10 27.55 2.51
C ARG A 390 5.46 27.25 1.86
N GLU A 391 6.55 27.71 2.47
CA GLU A 391 7.92 27.44 2.00
C GLU A 391 8.21 25.94 1.90
N ARG A 392 7.93 25.20 2.99
CA ARG A 392 8.26 23.76 3.09
C ARG A 392 7.37 22.90 2.20
N LEU A 393 6.10 23.27 2.03
CA LEU A 393 5.16 22.58 1.16
C LEU A 393 5.50 22.80 -0.32
N ALA A 394 5.94 24.01 -0.70
CA ALA A 394 6.37 24.31 -2.06
C ALA A 394 7.70 23.61 -2.43
N ALA A 395 8.57 23.34 -1.45
CA ALA A 395 9.84 22.64 -1.64
C ALA A 395 9.71 21.11 -1.76
N LEU A 396 8.50 20.55 -1.66
CA LEU A 396 8.30 19.11 -1.78
C LEU A 396 8.52 18.64 -3.23
N PRO A 397 9.20 17.49 -3.43
CA PRO A 397 9.41 16.95 -4.76
C PRO A 397 8.10 16.37 -5.29
N PHE A 398 7.46 17.04 -6.24
CA PHE A 398 6.33 16.53 -7.02
C PHE A 398 6.68 16.46 -8.51
N SER A 399 7.87 15.95 -8.83
CA SER A 399 8.26 15.59 -10.19
C SER A 399 7.63 14.27 -10.59
#